data_AF-A0A927ZQS7-F1
#
_entry.id   AF-A0A927ZQS7-F1
#
_cell.length_a   1.000
_cell.length_b   1.000
_cell.length_c   1.000
_cell.angle_alpha   90.00
_cell.angle_beta   90.00
_cell.angle_gamma   90.00
#
_symmetry.space_group_name_H-M   'P 1'
#
loop_
_entity.id
_entity.type
_entity.pdbx_description
1 polymer ?
#
loop_
_entity_poly.entity_id
_entity_poly.type
_entity_poly.pdbx_seq_one_letter_code
_entity_poly.pdbx_strand_id
1 'polypeptide(L)'
;MMVNDVAVTVDGLSDITEAEIAQYIGYVEEQTHERVNELTLTPAADGQIHLDYVLQPQKFERIRRITGYLVGTIDRWNDAKRAEEHDRVKHTVLH
;
A
#
# COMPACT_ATOMS: atom_id res chain seq x y z
N MET A 1 -3.73 1.76 23.14
CA MET A 1 -2.59 2.58 23.61
C MET A 1 -1.52 2.65 22.52
N MET A 2 -0.54 3.54 22.63
CA MET A 2 0.58 3.61 21.68
C MET A 2 1.85 3.06 22.34
N VAL A 3 2.54 2.12 21.69
CA VAL A 3 3.83 1.57 22.15
C VAL A 3 4.76 1.48 20.94
N ASN A 4 5.94 2.11 20.99
CA ASN A 4 6.91 2.13 19.89
C ASN A 4 6.30 2.54 18.52
N ASP A 5 5.45 3.57 18.52
CA ASP A 5 4.70 4.04 17.34
C ASP A 5 3.71 3.03 16.74
N VAL A 6 3.43 1.92 17.43
CA VAL A 6 2.41 0.92 17.07
C VAL A 6 1.13 1.20 17.85
N ALA A 7 -0.01 1.15 17.17
CA ALA A 7 -1.32 1.21 17.83
C ALA A 7 -1.66 -0.15 18.43
N VAL A 8 -1.74 -0.22 19.76
CA VAL A 8 -1.94 -1.47 20.51
C VAL A 8 -3.31 -1.51 21.16
N THR A 9 -4.05 -2.60 20.92
CA THR A 9 -5.30 -2.93 21.60
C THR A 9 -5.09 -4.17 22.48
N VAL A 10 -5.53 -4.09 23.73
CA VAL A 10 -5.42 -5.19 24.70
C VAL A 10 -6.83 -5.49 25.18
N ASP A 11 -7.35 -6.65 24.79
CA ASP A 11 -8.73 -7.04 25.11
C ASP A 11 -8.71 -8.23 26.07
N GLY A 12 -9.27 -8.05 27.27
CA GLY A 12 -9.41 -9.15 28.24
C GLY A 12 -8.14 -9.59 28.95
N LEU A 13 -7.05 -8.82 28.85
CA LEU A 13 -5.81 -9.01 29.62
C LEU A 13 -5.64 -7.81 30.58
N SER A 14 -5.53 -8.07 31.89
CA SER A 14 -5.45 -7.02 32.91
C SER A 14 -4.02 -6.66 33.31
N ASP A 15 -3.06 -7.56 33.10
CA ASP A 15 -1.75 -7.50 33.77
C ASP A 15 -0.57 -7.42 32.77
N ILE A 16 -0.83 -7.02 31.52
CA ILE A 16 0.23 -6.91 30.51
C ILE A 16 0.99 -5.59 30.66
N THR A 17 2.32 -5.68 30.68
CA THR A 17 3.21 -4.52 30.78
C THR A 17 3.56 -3.96 29.40
N GLU A 18 3.92 -2.68 29.33
CA GLU A 18 4.45 -2.06 28.10
C GLU A 18 5.72 -2.76 27.59
N ALA A 19 6.54 -3.30 28.50
CA ALA A 19 7.74 -4.06 28.15
C ALA A 19 7.40 -5.37 27.43
N GLU A 20 6.37 -6.10 27.89
CA GLU A 20 5.88 -7.31 27.21
C GLU A 20 5.25 -6.97 25.86
N ILE A 21 4.46 -5.90 25.78
CA ILE A 21 3.92 -5.41 24.51
C ILE A 21 5.05 -5.10 23.52
N ALA A 22 6.10 -4.41 23.97
CA ALA A 22 7.27 -4.12 23.13
C ALA A 22 7.98 -5.39 22.65
N GLN A 23 8.04 -6.44 23.48
CA GLN A 23 8.57 -7.75 23.07
C GLN A 23 7.68 -8.42 22.02
N TYR A 24 6.36 -8.37 22.16
CA TYR A 24 5.44 -8.91 21.14
C TYR A 24 5.55 -8.17 19.81
N ILE A 25 5.68 -6.84 19.84
CA ILE A 25 5.96 -6.04 18.63
C ILE A 25 7.27 -6.52 18.00
N GLY A 26 8.35 -6.63 18.78
CA GLY A 26 9.65 -7.09 18.29
C GLY A 26 9.61 -8.50 17.70
N TYR A 27 8.88 -9.41 18.33
CA TYR A 27 8.67 -10.78 17.82
C TYR A 27 8.01 -10.77 16.44
N VAL A 28 6.93 -9.99 16.25
CA VAL A 28 6.25 -9.90 14.94
C VAL A 28 7.15 -9.27 13.88
N GLU A 29 7.88 -8.19 14.22
CA GLU A 29 8.81 -7.56 13.28
C GLU A 29 9.97 -8.48 12.89
N GLU A 30 10.49 -9.29 13.82
CA GLU A 30 11.55 -10.27 13.53
C GLU A 30 11.05 -11.41 12.64
N GLN A 31 9.84 -11.94 12.89
CA GLN A 31 9.29 -13.03 12.08
C GLN A 31 8.91 -12.57 10.67
N THR A 32 8.30 -11.39 10.56
CA THR A 32 7.80 -10.86 9.28
C THR A 32 8.85 -10.10 8.49
N HIS A 33 9.90 -9.61 9.16
CA HIS A 33 10.88 -8.66 8.61
C HIS A 33 10.23 -7.33 8.12
N GLU A 34 9.03 -7.02 8.62
CA GLU A 34 8.27 -5.83 8.30
C GLU A 34 7.88 -5.08 9.56
N ARG A 35 7.65 -3.76 9.44
CA ARG A 35 7.23 -2.93 10.57
C ARG A 35 5.77 -3.17 10.90
N VAL A 36 5.44 -3.24 12.19
CA VAL A 36 4.04 -3.34 12.64
C VAL A 36 3.40 -1.96 12.69
N ASN A 37 2.15 -1.84 12.26
CA ASN A 37 1.33 -0.64 12.35
C ASN A 37 0.31 -0.75 13.50
N GLU A 38 -0.34 -1.91 13.62
CA GLU A 38 -1.34 -2.19 14.65
C GLU A 38 -1.11 -3.58 15.24
N LEU A 39 -1.34 -3.73 16.54
CA LEU A 39 -1.26 -5.00 17.26
C LEU A 39 -2.46 -5.13 18.20
N THR A 40 -3.14 -6.27 18.16
CA THR A 40 -4.22 -6.62 19.07
C THR A 40 -3.85 -7.91 19.81
N LEU A 41 -3.94 -7.87 21.13
CA LEU A 41 -3.68 -9.01 22.02
C LEU A 41 -4.99 -9.48 22.62
N THR A 42 -5.35 -10.74 22.37
CA THR A 42 -6.53 -11.39 22.96
C THR A 42 -6.14 -12.68 23.69
N PRO A 43 -6.80 -13.01 24.82
CA PRO A 43 -6.53 -14.26 25.53
C PRO A 43 -6.95 -15.46 24.69
N ALA A 44 -6.10 -16.48 24.68
CA ALA A 44 -6.39 -17.79 24.11
C ALA A 44 -6.58 -18.84 25.24
N ALA A 45 -6.89 -20.07 24.86
CA ALA A 45 -6.93 -21.18 25.82
C ALA A 45 -5.54 -21.45 26.42
N ASP A 46 -5.51 -22.02 27.62
CA ASP A 46 -4.28 -22.50 28.29
C ASP A 46 -3.20 -21.43 28.52
N GLY A 47 -3.60 -20.17 28.74
CA GLY A 47 -2.68 -19.07 29.03
C GLY A 47 -1.88 -18.59 27.81
N GLN A 48 -2.25 -19.02 26.61
CA GLN A 48 -1.70 -18.47 25.38
C GLN A 48 -2.34 -17.11 25.05
N ILE A 49 -1.70 -16.36 24.16
CA ILE A 49 -2.18 -15.07 23.67
C ILE A 49 -2.25 -15.13 22.14
N HIS A 50 -3.39 -14.74 21.60
CA HIS A 50 -3.58 -14.50 20.17
C HIS A 50 -3.05 -13.10 19.81
N LEU A 51 -2.26 -13.05 18.74
CA LEU A 51 -1.64 -11.84 18.21
C LEU A 51 -2.23 -11.55 16.84
N ASP A 52 -3.14 -10.58 16.75
CA ASP A 52 -3.63 -10.06 15.48
C ASP A 52 -2.87 -8.78 15.15
N TYR A 53 -2.28 -8.67 13.96
CA TYR A 53 -1.46 -7.53 13.60
C TYR A 53 -1.70 -7.05 12.17
N VAL A 54 -1.47 -5.75 11.97
CA VAL A 54 -1.46 -5.09 10.66
C VAL A 54 -0.05 -4.57 10.41
N LEU A 55 0.56 -4.98 9.29
CA LEU A 55 1.88 -4.51 8.87
C LEU A 55 1.77 -3.12 8.24
N GLN A 56 2.87 -2.36 8.32
CA GLN A 56 2.96 -1.08 7.62
C GLN A 56 2.85 -1.29 6.12
N PRO A 57 2.01 -0.50 5.41
CA PRO A 57 1.88 -0.62 3.98
C PRO A 57 3.21 -0.26 3.29
N GLN A 58 3.76 -1.22 2.56
CA GLN A 58 4.96 -1.01 1.77
C GLN A 58 4.71 0.00 0.66
N LYS A 59 5.64 0.94 0.48
CA LYS A 59 5.61 1.85 -0.66
C LYS A 59 5.90 1.04 -1.91
N PHE A 60 4.97 1.05 -2.87
CA PHE A 60 5.18 0.48 -4.19
C PHE A 60 5.18 1.59 -5.24
N GLU A 61 6.14 1.53 -6.15
CA GLU A 61 6.16 2.40 -7.31
C GLU A 61 5.18 1.89 -8.36
N ARG A 62 4.27 2.75 -8.81
CA ARG A 62 3.37 2.45 -9.93
C ARG A 62 4.06 2.84 -11.23
N ILE A 63 4.70 1.88 -11.89
CA ILE A 63 5.17 2.08 -13.27
C ILE A 63 3.96 1.99 -14.21
N ARG A 64 3.62 3.08 -14.88
CA ARG A 64 2.63 3.07 -15.96
C ARG A 64 3.34 2.86 -17.29
N ARG A 65 3.00 1.79 -18.02
CA ARG A 65 3.39 1.66 -19.43
C ARG A 65 2.54 2.63 -20.24
N ILE A 66 3.14 3.72 -20.71
CA ILE A 66 2.52 4.56 -21.73
C ILE A 66 2.45 3.69 -23.00
N THR A 67 1.25 3.21 -23.35
CA THR A 67 1.01 2.56 -24.62
C THR A 67 0.61 3.64 -25.61
N GLY A 68 1.61 4.09 -26.37
CA GLY A 68 1.51 5.21 -27.27
C GLY A 68 2.91 5.71 -27.53
N TYR A 69 3.18 6.11 -28.77
CA TYR A 69 4.46 6.69 -29.11
C TYR A 69 4.68 7.94 -28.25
N LEU A 70 5.74 7.96 -27.44
CA LEU A 70 6.37 9.18 -26.92
C LEU A 70 6.95 9.95 -28.11
N VAL A 71 6.11 10.44 -29.00
CA VAL A 71 6.55 11.13 -30.20
C VAL A 71 5.75 12.40 -30.29
N GLY A 72 6.47 13.50 -30.44
CA GLY A 72 5.88 14.83 -30.46
C GLY A 72 4.97 15.02 -31.67
N THR A 73 5.43 15.78 -32.65
CA THR A 73 4.64 16.15 -33.83
C THR A 73 4.31 14.93 -34.70
N ILE A 74 3.22 15.04 -35.46
CA ILE A 74 2.69 14.06 -36.42
C ILE A 74 3.66 13.81 -37.60
N ASP A 75 4.78 14.52 -37.64
CA ASP A 75 5.75 14.54 -38.75
C ASP A 75 6.33 13.16 -39.12
N ARG A 76 6.28 12.17 -38.22
CA ARG A 76 6.77 10.81 -38.48
C ARG A 76 5.69 9.84 -38.96
N TRP A 77 4.47 10.29 -39.21
CA TRP A 77 3.40 9.41 -39.65
C TRP A 77 3.62 8.97 -41.10
N ASN A 78 3.39 7.68 -41.35
CA ASN A 78 3.36 7.15 -42.70
C ASN A 78 2.14 7.72 -43.47
N ASP A 79 2.17 7.57 -44.79
CA ASP A 79 1.19 8.19 -45.68
C ASP A 79 -0.25 7.77 -45.37
N ALA A 80 -0.45 6.50 -45.01
CA ALA A 80 -1.75 5.97 -44.63
C ALA A 80 -2.33 6.66 -43.37
N LYS A 81 -1.49 6.91 -42.37
CA LYS A 81 -1.91 7.59 -41.13
C LYS A 81 -2.13 9.08 -41.33
N ARG A 82 -1.39 9.72 -42.24
CA ARG A 82 -1.64 11.12 -42.64
C ARG A 82 -2.96 11.28 -43.39
N ALA A 83 -3.33 10.32 -44.24
CA ALA A 83 -4.63 10.29 -44.88
C ALA A 83 -5.77 10.14 -43.85
N GLU A 84 -5.64 9.21 -42.89
CA GLU A 84 -6.61 9.09 -41.79
C GLU A 84 -6.73 10.37 -40.96
N GLU A 85 -5.64 11.09 -40.70
CA GLU A 85 -5.68 12.39 -40.01
C GLU A 85 -6.45 13.45 -40.79
N HIS A 86 -6.24 13.51 -42.10
CA HIS A 86 -6.92 14.46 -42.97
C HIS A 86 -8.43 14.22 -42.98
N ASP A 87 -8.85 12.96 -42.84
CA ASP A 87 -10.25 12.57 -42.80
C ASP A 87 -10.90 12.76 -41.41
N ARG A 88 -10.14 13.15 -40.38
CA ARG A 88 -10.72 13.41 -39.05
C ARG A 88 -11.54 14.70 -39.06
N VAL A 89 -12.81 14.56 -38.67
CA VAL A 89 -13.70 15.70 -38.40
C VAL A 89 -13.30 16.37 -37.08
N LYS A 90 -12.85 17.63 -37.16
CA LYS A 90 -12.51 18.43 -35.99
C LYS A 90 -13.77 19.07 -35.42
N HIS A 91 -14.23 18.56 -34.28
CA HIS A 91 -15.30 19.20 -33.53
C HIS A 91 -14.72 20.37 -32.73
N THR A 92 -14.82 21.58 -33.26
CA THR A 92 -14.56 22.80 -32.48
C THR A 92 -15.69 22.97 -31.49
N VAL A 93 -15.42 22.82 -30.20
CA VAL A 93 -16.36 23.27 -29.16
C VAL A 93 -16.19 24.78 -29.05
N LEU A 94 -17.12 25.54 -29.62
CA LEU A 94 -17.26 26.97 -29.32
C LEU A 94 -17.65 27.09 -27.84
N HIS A 95 -16.79 27.73 -27.06
CA HIS A 95 -17.10 28.24 -25.73
C HIS A 95 -17.19 29.77 -25.82
#